data_AF-A0A956AZ03-F1
#
_entry.id   AF-A0A956AZ03-F1
#
_cell.length_a   1.000
_cell.length_b   1.000
_cell.length_c   1.000
_cell.angle_alpha   90.00
_cell.angle_beta   90.00
_cell.angle_gamma   90.00
#
_symmetry.space_group_name_H-M   'P 1'
#
loop_
_entity.id
_entity.type
_entity.pdbx_description
1 polymer ?
#
loop_
_entity_poly.entity_id
_entity_poly.type
_entity_poly.pdbx_seq_one_letter_code
_entity_poly.pdbx_strand_id
1 'polypeptide(L)'
;MTGAQAYHAAMARLLKDAPLSEALAQALMDGMMGGAVGEIETAAVLTAMARKGPTVEELVGLARGMRARMVAVTAPGPLLDTCGTGGSG
;
A
#
# COMPACT_ATOMS: atom_id res chain seq x y z
N MET A 1 9.09 8.23 -10.20
CA MET A 1 9.60 6.86 -10.02
C MET A 1 8.64 5.92 -10.74
N THR A 2 9.10 4.99 -11.56
CA THR A 2 8.22 4.00 -12.22
C THR A 2 7.77 2.93 -11.22
N GLY A 3 6.73 2.15 -11.56
CA GLY A 3 6.27 1.04 -10.70
C GLY A 3 7.35 0.00 -10.44
N ALA A 4 8.11 -0.37 -11.48
CA ALA A 4 9.26 -1.26 -11.34
C ALA A 4 10.34 -0.68 -10.41
N GLN A 5 10.66 0.62 -10.51
CA GLN A 5 11.64 1.25 -9.61
C GLN A 5 11.16 1.25 -8.16
N ALA A 6 9.87 1.53 -7.93
CA ALA A 6 9.26 1.51 -6.60
C ALA A 6 9.28 0.10 -5.98
N TYR A 7 8.94 -0.93 -6.76
CA TYR A 7 9.03 -2.33 -6.34
C TYR A 7 10.43 -2.72 -5.87
N HIS A 8 11.45 -2.50 -6.71
CA HIS A 8 12.83 -2.88 -6.37
C HIS A 8 13.34 -2.12 -5.14
N ALA A 9 13.06 -0.81 -5.05
CA ALA A 9 13.45 0.00 -3.89
C ALA A 9 12.73 -0.45 -2.60
N ALA A 10 11.45 -0.79 -2.68
CA ALA A 10 10.68 -1.28 -1.54
C ALA A 10 11.18 -2.66 -1.09
N MET A 11 11.32 -3.62 -2.00
CA MET A 11 11.78 -4.97 -1.67
C MET A 11 13.18 -4.99 -1.07
N ALA A 12 14.10 -4.17 -1.57
CA ALA A 12 15.44 -4.04 -0.99
C ALA A 12 15.43 -3.61 0.48
N ARG A 13 14.40 -2.88 0.92
CA ARG A 13 14.21 -2.45 2.31
C ARG A 13 13.43 -3.46 3.13
N LEU A 14 12.33 -3.98 2.59
CA LEU A 14 11.49 -4.98 3.27
C LEU A 14 12.26 -6.25 3.60
N LEU A 15 13.14 -6.71 2.71
CA LEU A 15 14.00 -7.88 2.97
C LEU A 15 15.05 -7.66 4.06
N LYS A 16 15.29 -6.41 4.46
CA LYS A 16 16.20 -6.03 5.56
C LYS A 16 15.45 -5.58 6.81
N ASP A 17 14.14 -5.84 6.87
CA ASP A 17 13.25 -5.36 7.93
C ASP A 17 13.31 -3.83 8.13
N ALA A 18 13.67 -3.08 7.08
CA ALA A 18 13.79 -1.63 7.13
C ALA A 18 12.48 -0.95 6.68
N PRO A 19 12.06 0.15 7.35
CA PRO A 19 10.82 0.83 6.99
C PRO A 19 10.94 1.53 5.65
N LEU A 20 9.83 1.62 4.91
CA LEU A 20 9.68 2.47 3.74
C LEU A 20 9.31 3.89 4.19
N SER A 21 9.73 4.91 3.43
CA SER A 21 9.17 6.24 3.60
C SER A 21 7.72 6.27 3.09
N GLU A 22 6.91 7.20 3.59
CA GLU A 22 5.54 7.43 3.11
C GLU A 22 5.49 7.57 1.57
N ALA A 23 6.42 8.36 1.01
CA ALA A 23 6.51 8.58 -0.44
C ALA A 23 6.84 7.29 -1.23
N LEU A 24 7.71 6.43 -0.69
CA LEU A 24 8.04 5.16 -1.33
C LEU A 24 6.87 4.16 -1.22
N ALA A 25 6.20 4.11 -0.06
CA ALA A 25 5.02 3.29 0.14
C ALA A 25 3.87 3.70 -0.80
N GLN A 26 3.64 5.00 -0.98
CA GLN A 26 2.67 5.51 -1.93
C GLN A 26 3.02 5.12 -3.38
N ALA A 27 4.28 5.34 -3.80
CA ALA A 27 4.73 4.98 -5.15
C ALA A 27 4.64 3.47 -5.43
N LEU A 28 4.87 2.65 -4.40
CA LEU A 28 4.70 1.20 -4.48
C LEU A 28 3.23 0.82 -4.70
N MET A 29 2.32 1.38 -3.88
CA MET A 29 0.88 1.17 -4.01
C MET A 29 0.37 1.61 -5.38
N ASP A 30 0.90 2.74 -5.87
CA ASP A 30 0.61 3.26 -7.20
C ASP A 30 0.98 2.27 -8.31
N GLY A 31 2.16 1.65 -8.19
CA GLY A 31 2.61 0.61 -9.10
C GLY A 31 1.73 -0.64 -9.06
N MET A 32 1.36 -1.10 -7.86
CA MET A 32 0.53 -2.30 -7.65
C MET A 32 -0.89 -2.12 -8.22
N MET A 33 -1.58 -1.04 -7.86
CA MET A 33 -2.94 -0.78 -8.38
C MET A 33 -2.96 -0.34 -9.84
N GLY A 34 -1.86 0.21 -10.34
CA GLY A 34 -1.70 0.57 -11.74
C GLY A 34 -1.31 -0.60 -12.66
N GLY A 35 -1.09 -1.80 -12.13
CA GLY A 35 -0.64 -2.97 -12.88
C GLY A 35 0.82 -2.90 -13.36
N ALA A 36 1.58 -1.90 -12.92
CA ALA A 36 3.01 -1.76 -13.23
C ALA A 36 3.90 -2.66 -12.35
N VAL A 37 3.32 -3.21 -11.28
CA VAL A 37 3.90 -4.26 -10.43
C VAL A 37 3.01 -5.49 -10.60
N GLY A 38 3.59 -6.61 -11.06
CA GLY A 38 2.84 -7.82 -11.36
C GLY A 38 2.27 -8.50 -10.13
N GLU A 39 1.45 -9.53 -10.34
CA GLU A 39 0.78 -10.26 -9.26
C GLU A 39 1.80 -10.99 -8.36
N ILE A 40 2.85 -11.56 -8.96
CA ILE A 40 3.91 -12.27 -8.22
C ILE A 40 4.69 -11.28 -7.33
N GLU A 41 5.08 -10.13 -7.90
CA GLU A 41 5.76 -9.07 -7.17
C GLU A 41 4.87 -8.48 -6.06
N THR A 42 3.58 -8.32 -6.33
CA THR A 42 2.58 -7.87 -5.36
C THR A 42 2.46 -8.85 -4.20
N ALA A 43 2.35 -10.15 -4.46
CA ALA A 43 2.32 -11.17 -3.42
C ALA A 43 3.60 -11.16 -2.57
N ALA A 44 4.76 -10.98 -3.19
CA ALA A 44 6.05 -10.87 -2.49
C ALA A 44 6.09 -9.66 -1.56
N VAL A 45 5.65 -8.49 -2.04
CA VAL A 45 5.56 -7.25 -1.22
C VAL A 45 4.66 -7.45 -0.02
N LEU A 46 3.44 -7.98 -0.23
CA LEU A 46 2.47 -8.18 0.84
C LEU A 46 2.98 -9.16 1.89
N THR A 47 3.61 -10.25 1.46
CA THR A 47 4.20 -11.26 2.35
C THR A 47 5.35 -10.66 3.18
N ALA A 48 6.25 -9.92 2.54
CA ALA A 48 7.37 -9.29 3.22
C ALA A 48 6.90 -8.21 4.23
N MET A 49 5.91 -7.40 3.84
CA MET A 49 5.32 -6.39 4.72
C MET A 49 4.60 -7.02 5.92
N ALA A 50 3.83 -8.09 5.71
CA ALA A 50 3.15 -8.80 6.79
C ALA A 50 4.13 -9.41 7.80
N ARG A 51 5.23 -10.02 7.31
CA ARG A 51 6.30 -10.55 8.17
C ARG A 51 6.95 -9.44 9.00
N LYS A 52 7.32 -8.32 8.37
CA LYS A 52 8.02 -7.20 9.02
C LYS A 52 7.12 -6.46 10.02
N GLY A 53 5.83 -6.35 9.71
CA GLY A 53 4.90 -5.45 10.38
C GLY A 53 4.95 -4.04 9.75
N PRO A 54 3.81 -3.47 9.33
CA PRO A 54 3.77 -2.12 8.76
C PRO A 54 3.90 -1.04 9.85
N THR A 55 4.62 0.02 9.52
CA THR A 55 4.72 1.27 10.27
C THR A 55 3.58 2.23 9.92
N VAL A 56 3.38 3.28 10.71
CA VAL A 56 2.34 4.28 10.46
C VAL A 56 2.59 4.99 9.12
N GLU A 57 3.83 5.39 8.84
CA GLU A 57 4.22 6.07 7.61
C GLU A 57 3.96 5.21 6.37
N GLU A 58 4.21 3.91 6.47
CA GLU A 58 3.88 2.95 5.42
C GLU A 58 2.37 2.85 5.20
N LEU A 59 1.58 2.72 6.26
CA LEU A 59 0.12 2.66 6.16
C LEU A 59 -0.47 3.92 5.56
N VAL A 60 0.02 5.11 5.95
CA VAL A 60 -0.40 6.39 5.37
C VAL A 60 -0.07 6.43 3.89
N GLY A 61 1.16 6.08 3.49
CA GLY A 61 1.58 6.09 2.09
C GLY A 61 0.75 5.13 1.23
N LEU A 62 0.58 3.89 1.69
CA LEU A 62 -0.26 2.90 1.03
C LEU A 62 -1.72 3.39 0.91
N ALA A 63 -2.31 3.89 1.99
CA ALA A 63 -3.68 4.39 1.98
C ALA A 63 -3.86 5.59 1.03
N ARG A 64 -2.88 6.51 0.96
CA ARG A 64 -2.90 7.61 -0.01
C ARG A 64 -2.87 7.10 -1.45
N GLY A 65 -2.01 6.12 -1.75
CA GLY A 65 -1.96 5.50 -3.08
C GLY A 65 -3.29 4.84 -3.45
N MET A 66 -3.92 4.13 -2.51
CA MET A 66 -5.26 3.56 -2.70
C MET A 66 -6.31 4.63 -2.97
N ARG A 67 -6.35 5.68 -2.15
CA ARG A 67 -7.31 6.79 -2.29
C ARG A 67 -7.13 7.56 -3.59
N ALA A 68 -5.91 7.69 -4.10
CA ALA A 68 -5.64 8.36 -5.37
C ALA A 68 -6.20 7.60 -6.59
N ARG A 69 -6.49 6.31 -6.44
CA ARG A 69 -6.94 5.41 -7.53
C ARG A 69 -8.35 4.88 -7.36
N MET A 70 -9.00 5.18 -6.23
CA MET A 70 -10.36 4.76 -6.00
C MET A 70 -11.33 5.52 -6.92
N VAL A 71 -12.44 4.88 -7.27
CA VAL A 71 -13.57 5.58 -7.86
C VAL A 71 -14.23 6.43 -6.75
N ALA A 72 -14.19 7.75 -6.89
CA ALA A 72 -14.74 8.66 -5.90
C ALA A 72 -16.28 8.64 -5.94
N VAL A 73 -16.91 8.41 -4.79
CA VAL A 73 -18.36 8.50 -4.62
C VAL A 73 -18.68 9.77 -3.85
N THR A 74 -19.66 10.53 -4.33
CA THR A 74 -20.13 11.76 -3.68
C THR A 74 -21.53 11.54 -3.11
N ALA A 75 -21.76 12.00 -1.89
CA ALA A 75 -23.05 11.91 -1.21
C ALA A 75 -23.30 13.18 -0.36
N PRO A 76 -24.54 13.69 -0.30
CA PRO A 76 -24.87 14.88 0.48
C PRO A 76 -25.01 14.55 1.98
N GLY A 77 -24.76 15.55 2.83
CA GLY A 77 -24.95 15.45 4.28
C GLY A 77 -23.76 14.82 5.02
N PRO A 78 -23.84 14.70 6.36
CA PRO A 78 -22.82 14.04 7.16
C PRO A 78 -22.82 12.53 6.90
N LEU A 79 -21.63 11.97 6.69
CA LEU A 79 -21.42 10.54 6.43
C LEU A 79 -20.80 9.86 7.65
N LEU A 80 -21.19 8.60 7.90
CA LEU A 80 -20.64 7.72 8.91
C LEU A 80 -20.21 6.42 8.25
N ASP A 81 -19.02 5.94 8.60
CA ASP A 81 -18.54 4.61 8.24
C ASP A 81 -18.37 3.78 9.53
N THR A 82 -18.88 2.55 9.52
CA THR A 82 -18.82 1.60 10.65
C THR A 82 -18.02 0.35 10.29
N CYS A 83 -17.10 0.46 9.32
CA CYS A 83 -16.29 -0.67 8.88
C CYS A 83 -15.27 -1.12 9.94
N GLY A 84 -14.87 -2.38 9.84
CA GLY A 84 -13.81 -2.99 10.63
C GLY A 84 -12.96 -3.92 9.77
N THR A 85 -11.79 -4.32 10.26
CA THR A 85 -10.87 -5.20 9.53
C THR A 85 -11.38 -6.64 9.39
N GLY A 86 -12.26 -7.09 10.30
CA GLY A 86 -12.67 -8.49 10.43
C GLY A 86 -11.56 -9.38 11.00
N GLY A 87 -11.78 -10.71 11.00
CA GLY A 87 -10.77 -11.72 11.35
C GLY A 87 -10.70 -12.17 12.82
N SER A 88 -11.73 -11.91 13.63
CA SER A 88 -11.76 -12.23 15.07
C SER A 88 -12.31 -13.64 15.41
N GLY A 89 -12.36 -14.54 14.42
CA GLY A 89 -12.88 -15.90 14.58
C GLY A 89 -11.94 -16.84 15.33
#